data_AF-A0A4P5U397-F1
#
_entry.id   AF-A0A4P5U397-F1
#
_cell.length_a   1.000
_cell.length_b   1.000
_cell.length_c   1.000
_cell.angle_alpha   90.00
_cell.angle_beta   90.00
_cell.angle_gamma   90.00
#
_symmetry.space_group_name_H-M   'P 1'
#
loop_
_entity.id
_entity.type
_entity.pdbx_description
1 polymer ?
#
loop_
_entity_poly.entity_id
_entity_poly.type
_entity_poly.pdbx_seq_one_letter_code
_entity_poly.pdbx_strand_id
1 'polypeptide(L)'
;MTAKKASTLSTWTDPDDAPALTEEFFRKADLLNGETLVRRGRPRAAVTKTPIKIRLDADVLAALRASGDGWQTRINDTLRASLQLAGRLQTKVERR
;
A
#
# COMPACT_ATOMS: atom_id res chain seq x y z
N MET A 1 -67.44 -37.67 -3.19
CA MET A 1 -66.85 -36.45 -2.58
C MET A 1 -65.53 -36.83 -1.96
N THR A 2 -64.40 -36.49 -2.58
CA THR A 2 -63.07 -36.80 -2.03
C THR A 2 -62.24 -35.52 -2.06
N ALA A 3 -62.12 -34.86 -0.92
CA ALA A 3 -61.33 -33.64 -0.79
C ALA A 3 -59.84 -34.00 -0.65
N LYS A 4 -58.98 -33.42 -1.49
CA LYS A 4 -57.52 -33.54 -1.38
C LYS A 4 -57.04 -32.73 -0.18
N LYS A 5 -56.26 -33.35 0.70
CA LYS A 5 -55.65 -32.67 1.86
C LYS A 5 -54.60 -31.66 1.39
N ALA A 6 -54.62 -30.47 1.99
CA ALA A 6 -53.68 -29.39 1.72
C ALA A 6 -52.25 -29.81 2.12
N SER A 7 -51.31 -29.59 1.19
CA SER A 7 -49.88 -29.78 1.40
C SER A 7 -49.40 -28.89 2.53
N THR A 8 -48.77 -29.48 3.54
CA THR A 8 -48.11 -28.75 4.63
C THR A 8 -46.87 -28.02 4.10
N LEU A 9 -46.76 -26.73 4.39
CA LEU A 9 -45.61 -25.88 4.07
C LEU A 9 -44.34 -26.46 4.72
N SER A 10 -43.38 -26.90 3.91
CA SER A 10 -42.08 -27.36 4.41
C SER A 10 -41.29 -26.16 4.93
N THR A 11 -40.98 -26.14 6.23
CA THR A 11 -40.18 -25.09 6.89
C THR A 11 -38.69 -25.46 6.96
N TRP A 12 -38.26 -26.48 6.21
CA TRP A 12 -36.86 -26.89 6.20
C TRP A 12 -36.05 -25.93 5.31
N THR A 13 -35.24 -25.10 5.95
CA THR A 13 -34.23 -24.29 5.29
C THR A 13 -32.97 -25.14 5.15
N ASP A 14 -32.56 -25.37 3.92
CA ASP A 14 -31.37 -26.15 3.60
C ASP A 14 -30.12 -25.43 4.16
N PRO A 15 -29.35 -26.06 5.06
CA PRO A 15 -28.13 -25.47 5.61
C PRO A 15 -27.04 -25.21 4.55
N ASP A 16 -27.15 -25.80 3.36
CA ASP A 16 -26.28 -25.52 2.22
C ASP A 16 -26.83 -24.44 1.26
N ASP A 17 -28.01 -23.85 1.55
CA ASP A 17 -28.54 -22.70 0.77
C ASP A 17 -27.73 -21.44 1.11
N ALA A 18 -26.68 -21.21 0.31
CA ALA A 18 -25.77 -20.10 0.49
C ALA A 18 -26.50 -18.76 0.26
N PRO A 19 -26.27 -17.74 1.12
CA PRO A 19 -26.89 -16.44 0.94
C PRO A 19 -26.50 -15.83 -0.41
N ALA A 20 -27.44 -15.11 -1.02
CA ALA A 20 -27.18 -14.42 -2.28
C ALA A 20 -25.98 -13.46 -2.18
N LEU A 21 -25.10 -13.52 -3.17
CA LEU A 21 -23.95 -12.62 -3.31
C LEU A 21 -24.42 -11.22 -3.70
N THR A 22 -24.91 -10.47 -2.71
CA THR A 22 -25.42 -9.11 -2.87
C THR A 22 -24.28 -8.09 -3.02
N GLU A 23 -24.58 -6.90 -3.53
CA GLU A 23 -23.63 -5.78 -3.62
C GLU A 23 -22.96 -5.47 -2.28
N GLU A 24 -23.70 -5.58 -1.17
CA GLU A 24 -23.18 -5.40 0.19
C GLU A 24 -22.12 -6.44 0.58
N PHE A 25 -22.22 -7.66 0.05
CA PHE A 25 -21.19 -8.70 0.21
C PHE A 25 -19.91 -8.31 -0.52
N PHE A 26 -20.02 -7.87 -1.78
CA PHE A 26 -18.86 -7.42 -2.57
C PHE A 26 -18.19 -6.17 -2.00
N ARG A 27 -18.94 -5.29 -1.35
CA ARG A 27 -18.39 -4.10 -0.68
C ARG A 27 -17.45 -4.42 0.49
N LYS A 28 -17.72 -5.51 1.20
CA LYS A 28 -16.91 -5.97 2.36
C LYS A 28 -15.86 -7.01 1.96
N ALA A 29 -15.90 -7.48 0.72
CA ALA A 29 -14.99 -8.52 0.25
C ALA A 29 -13.55 -7.98 0.08
N ASP A 30 -12.59 -8.74 0.59
CA ASP A 30 -11.18 -8.53 0.31
C ASP A 30 -10.81 -9.11 -1.06
N LEU A 31 -10.06 -8.35 -1.85
CA LEU A 31 -9.63 -8.80 -3.18
C LEU A 31 -8.30 -9.57 -3.05
N LEU A 32 -8.35 -10.86 -3.37
CA LEU A 32 -7.20 -11.75 -3.35
C LEU A 32 -6.71 -11.97 -4.80
N ASN A 33 -5.44 -11.64 -5.08
CA ASN A 33 -4.78 -12.01 -6.34
C ASN A 33 -3.83 -13.18 -6.05
N GLY A 34 -4.21 -14.41 -6.41
CA GLY A 34 -3.48 -15.62 -6.02
C GLY A 34 -3.58 -15.85 -4.51
N GLU A 35 -2.44 -15.92 -3.81
CA GLU A 35 -2.39 -16.03 -2.34
C GLU A 35 -2.22 -14.67 -1.64
N THR A 36 -2.15 -13.56 -2.39
CA THR A 36 -1.82 -12.24 -1.83
C THR A 36 -3.06 -11.36 -1.69
N LEU A 37 -3.32 -10.93 -0.46
CA LEU A 37 -4.35 -9.94 -0.13
C LEU A 37 -3.97 -8.56 -0.68
N VAL A 38 -4.71 -8.07 -1.67
CA VAL A 38 -4.51 -6.75 -2.25
C VAL A 38 -5.08 -5.70 -1.29
N ARG A 39 -4.26 -5.27 -0.32
CA ARG A 39 -4.62 -4.18 0.59
C ARG A 39 -4.78 -2.89 -0.21
N ARG A 40 -5.97 -2.26 -0.12
CA ARG A 40 -6.23 -0.95 -0.70
C ARG A 40 -5.28 0.10 -0.11
N GLY A 41 -4.38 0.66 -0.92
CA GLY A 41 -3.40 1.69 -0.52
C GLY A 41 -2.22 1.80 -1.49
N ARG A 42 -1.40 2.87 -1.37
CA ARG A 42 -0.15 3.01 -2.16
C ARG A 42 0.74 1.80 -1.87
N PRO A 43 1.27 1.10 -2.90
CA PRO A 43 2.16 -0.04 -2.68
C PRO A 43 3.34 0.38 -1.79
N ARG A 44 3.71 -0.48 -0.84
CA ARG A 44 4.88 -0.25 0.02
C ARG A 44 6.09 -0.09 -0.89
N ALA A 45 6.79 1.04 -0.77
CA ALA A 45 7.99 1.29 -1.55
C ALA A 45 9.05 0.24 -1.20
N ALA A 46 9.61 -0.43 -2.22
CA ALA A 46 10.63 -1.47 -2.04
C ALA A 46 11.90 -0.95 -1.33
N VAL A 47 12.17 0.36 -1.45
CA VAL A 47 13.26 1.05 -0.75
C VAL A 47 12.68 2.26 -0.04
N THR A 48 12.69 2.22 1.30
CA THR A 48 12.22 3.32 2.14
C THR A 48 13.40 4.13 2.65
N LYS A 49 13.29 5.47 2.65
CA LYS A 49 14.29 6.36 3.25
C LYS A 49 14.24 6.20 4.77
N THR A 50 15.38 5.91 5.41
CA THR A 50 15.46 5.81 6.86
C THR A 50 15.49 7.22 7.47
N PRO A 51 14.54 7.59 8.36
CA PRO A 51 14.61 8.86 9.07
C PRO A 51 15.76 8.82 10.08
N ILE A 52 16.68 9.78 9.99
CA ILE A 52 17.81 9.90 10.92
C ILE A 52 17.83 11.31 11.54
N LYS A 53 18.28 11.41 12.78
CA LYS A 53 18.52 12.69 13.46
C LYS A 53 19.97 13.12 13.21
N ILE A 54 20.16 14.15 12.40
CA ILE A 54 21.47 14.78 12.14
C ILE A 54 21.45 16.23 12.60
N ARG A 55 22.62 16.75 13.00
CA ARG A 55 22.82 18.18 13.24
C ARG A 55 23.49 18.79 12.01
N LEU A 56 22.97 19.92 11.57
CA LEU A 56 23.51 20.73 10.49
C LEU A 56 23.79 22.12 11.05
N ASP A 57 24.79 22.81 10.50
CA ASP A 57 25.06 24.19 10.84
C ASP A 57 23.86 25.09 10.47
N ALA A 58 23.69 26.17 11.24
CA ALA A 58 22.49 27.00 11.16
C ALA A 58 22.38 27.75 9.81
N ASP A 59 23.51 28.17 9.27
CA ASP A 59 23.64 28.82 7.96
C ASP A 59 23.30 27.86 6.82
N VAL A 60 23.78 26.63 6.87
CA VAL A 60 23.47 25.57 5.90
C VAL A 60 21.98 25.24 5.93
N LEU A 61 21.39 25.09 7.12
CA LEU A 61 19.95 24.83 7.25
C LEU A 61 19.11 26.00 6.71
N ALA A 62 19.54 27.24 6.96
CA ALA A 62 18.87 28.43 6.44
C ALA A 62 18.93 28.47 4.91
N ALA A 63 20.10 28.24 4.30
CA ALA A 63 20.26 28.19 2.86
C ALA A 63 19.42 27.09 2.20
N LEU A 64 19.36 25.90 2.82
CA LEU A 64 18.54 24.80 2.32
C LEU A 64 17.05 25.13 2.37
N ARG A 65 16.56 25.70 3.48
CA ARG A 65 15.15 26.11 3.61
C ARG A 65 14.79 27.24 2.65
N ALA A 66 15.71 28.19 2.42
CA ALA A 66 15.54 29.25 1.44
C ALA A 66 15.41 28.71 0.00
N SER A 67 15.91 27.50 -0.27
CA SER A 67 15.77 26.84 -1.56
C SER A 67 14.32 26.41 -1.89
N GLY A 68 13.40 26.48 -0.91
CA GLY A 68 11.98 26.23 -1.07
C GLY A 68 11.56 24.78 -0.82
N ASP A 69 10.39 24.43 -1.35
CA ASP A 69 9.80 23.10 -1.17
C ASP A 69 10.72 22.00 -1.71
N GLY A 70 10.76 20.88 -0.98
CA GLY A 70 11.60 19.74 -1.33
C GLY A 70 13.08 19.87 -0.94
N TRP A 71 13.46 20.85 -0.12
CA TRP A 71 14.84 21.00 0.37
C TRP A 71 15.42 19.73 1.03
N GLN A 72 14.57 18.91 1.67
CA GLN A 72 14.98 17.61 2.24
C GLN A 72 15.38 16.58 1.17
N THR A 73 14.73 16.61 0.00
CA THR A 73 15.13 15.78 -1.14
C THR A 73 16.45 16.28 -1.71
N ARG A 74 16.59 17.60 -1.86
CA ARG A 74 17.82 18.20 -2.39
C ARG A 74 19.04 17.91 -1.52
N ILE A 75 18.96 18.05 -0.20
CA ILE A 75 20.09 17.70 0.68
C ILE A 75 20.46 16.21 0.56
N ASN A 76 19.47 15.31 0.47
CA ASN A 76 19.74 13.89 0.26
C ASN A 76 20.45 13.63 -1.08
N ASP A 77 20.07 14.34 -2.14
CA ASP A 77 20.70 14.18 -3.46
C ASP A 77 22.12 14.76 -3.48
N THR A 78 22.34 15.91 -2.83
CA THR A 78 23.68 16.48 -2.62
C THR A 78 24.60 15.54 -1.84
N LEU A 79 24.10 14.97 -0.74
CA LEU A 79 24.85 13.98 0.06
C LEU A 79 25.18 12.74 -0.76
N ARG A 80 24.24 12.24 -1.56
CA ARG A 80 24.47 11.11 -2.47
C ARG A 80 25.54 11.43 -3.50
N ALA A 81 25.46 12.57 -4.16
CA ALA A 81 26.44 13.00 -5.15
C ALA A 81 27.85 13.16 -4.52
N SER A 82 27.93 13.75 -3.32
CA SER A 82 29.19 13.88 -2.58
C SER A 82 29.80 12.51 -2.23
N LEU A 83 28.98 11.56 -1.76
CA LEU A 83 29.44 10.21 -1.45
C LEU A 83 29.84 9.40 -2.70
N GLN A 84 29.17 9.62 -3.83
CA GLN A 84 29.55 9.04 -5.12
C GLN A 84 30.90 9.61 -5.59
N LEU A 85 31.10 10.92 -5.50
CA LEU A 85 32.36 11.57 -5.85
C LEU A 85 33.51 11.09 -4.95
N ALA A 86 33.23 10.85 -3.67
CA ALA A 86 34.18 10.26 -2.73
C ALA A 86 34.43 8.75 -2.96
N GLY A 87 33.80 8.12 -3.96
CA GLY A 87 33.91 6.69 -4.24
C GLY A 87 33.28 5.77 -3.19
N ARG A 88 32.52 6.34 -2.23
CA ARG A 88 31.91 5.61 -1.11
C ARG A 88 30.54 5.01 -1.46
N LEU A 89 29.93 5.48 -2.54
CA LEU A 89 28.73 4.88 -3.11
C LEU A 89 29.01 4.47 -4.55
N GLN A 90 28.92 3.16 -4.81
CA GLN A 90 28.96 2.64 -6.18
C GLN A 90 27.65 3.02 -6.88
N THR A 91 27.75 3.72 -8.00
CA THR A 91 26.62 3.89 -8.91
C THR A 91 26.39 2.54 -9.56
N LYS A 92 25.29 1.84 -9.22
CA LYS A 92 24.85 0.69 -10.00
C LYS A 92 24.44 1.20 -11.38
N VAL A 93 25.41 1.33 -12.27
CA VAL A 93 25.15 1.45 -13.70
C VAL A 93 24.75 0.05 -14.15
N GLU A 94 23.45 -0.21 -14.23
CA GLU A 94 22.93 -1.37 -14.96
C GLU A 94 23.43 -1.27 -16.40
N ARG A 95 24.47 -2.03 -16.71
CA ARG A 95 24.89 -2.27 -18.08
C ARG A 95 23.80 -3.16 -18.70
N ARG A 96 23.06 -2.60 -19.65
CA ARG A 96 22.31 -3.40 -20.64
C ARG A 96 23.27 -4.16 -21.53
#